data_AF-A0A821HLL2-F1
#
_entry.id   AF-A0A821HLL2-F1
#
_cell.length_a   1.000
_cell.length_b   1.000
_cell.length_c   1.000
_cell.angle_alpha   90.00
_cell.angle_beta   90.00
_cell.angle_gamma   90.00
#
_symmetry.space_group_name_H-M   'P 1'
#
loop_
_entity.id
_entity.type
_entity.pdbx_description
1 polymer ?
#
loop_
_entity_poly.entity_id
_entity_poly.type
_entity_poly.pdbx_seq_one_letter_code
_entity_poly.pdbx_strand_id
1 'polypeptide(L)'
;MMLTCDYSDSSEQSSRKFAKTCVEKKRRDRINKSLDELKDLMALTDERARYQKLEKAEILEMTVNYIRNLKRHMHNSADDYENGYKQCSEEMWKLIYSSPNIIPEQRERLANRCRQMWTNRRFANHPYQRRTTPSSSSTTGAV
;
A
#
# COMPACT_ATOMS: atom_id res chain seq x y z
N MET A 1 31.59 -1.80 21.29
CA MET A 1 31.69 -0.63 22.20
C MET A 1 30.68 0.41 21.73
N MET A 2 29.59 0.61 22.47
CA MET A 2 28.65 1.71 22.23
C MET A 2 29.35 3.02 22.58
N LEU A 3 29.62 3.88 21.59
CA LEU A 3 30.06 5.24 21.84
C LEU A 3 28.86 6.06 22.30
N THR A 4 28.64 6.08 23.62
CA THR A 4 27.96 7.19 24.30
C THR A 4 28.66 8.48 23.89
N CYS A 5 27.87 9.47 23.50
CA CYS A 5 28.37 10.81 23.21
C CYS A 5 28.63 11.48 24.56
N ASP A 6 29.70 11.07 25.26
CA ASP A 6 30.08 11.67 26.53
C ASP A 6 30.79 13.01 26.32
N TYR A 7 30.29 13.99 27.07
CA TYR A 7 30.51 15.43 27.02
C TYR A 7 31.87 15.81 27.61
N SER A 8 32.67 16.58 26.88
CA SER A 8 33.85 17.30 27.41
C SER A 8 34.26 18.43 26.45
N ASP A 9 33.86 19.68 26.72
CA ASP A 9 34.68 20.91 26.64
C ASP A 9 33.85 22.22 26.57
N SER A 10 34.36 23.23 27.28
CA SER A 10 33.68 24.40 27.84
C SER A 10 33.71 25.64 26.91
N SER A 11 32.85 25.67 25.88
CA SER A 11 32.46 26.93 25.22
C SER A 11 31.09 26.81 24.54
N GLU A 12 30.19 27.78 24.71
CA GLU A 12 28.81 27.73 24.18
C GLU A 12 28.72 27.50 22.66
N GLN A 13 29.72 27.94 21.90
CA GLN A 13 29.81 27.73 20.46
C GLN A 13 30.24 26.30 20.11
N SER A 14 31.08 25.68 20.95
CA SER A 14 31.45 24.27 20.86
C SER A 14 30.23 23.41 21.20
N SER A 15 29.53 23.68 22.30
CA SER A 15 28.32 22.93 22.71
C SER A 15 27.23 22.95 21.64
N ARG A 16 27.02 24.09 20.96
CA ARG A 16 26.08 24.19 19.82
C ARG A 16 26.52 23.38 18.61
N LYS A 17 27.82 23.35 18.29
CA LYS A 17 28.37 22.52 17.20
C LYS A 17 28.29 21.04 17.53
N PHE A 18 28.63 20.63 18.75
CA PHE A 18 28.50 19.26 19.23
C PHE A 18 27.05 18.76 19.25
N ALA A 19 26.11 19.59 19.71
CA ALA A 19 24.69 19.26 19.66
C ALA A 19 24.20 19.03 18.22
N LYS A 20 24.61 19.90 17.27
CA LYS A 20 24.30 19.72 15.84
C LYS A 20 24.88 18.41 15.30
N THR A 21 26.13 18.09 15.62
CA THR A 21 26.78 16.83 15.21
C THR A 21 26.06 15.60 15.78
N CYS A 22 25.63 15.66 17.05
CA CYS A 22 24.89 14.56 17.68
C CYS A 22 23.51 14.35 17.05
N VAL A 23 22.78 15.42 16.75
CA VAL A 23 21.49 15.35 16.03
C VAL A 23 21.67 14.73 14.65
N GLU A 24 22.70 15.16 13.91
CA GLU A 24 22.99 14.62 12.58
C GLU A 24 23.40 13.14 12.64
N LYS A 25 24.18 12.72 13.64
CA LYS A 25 24.51 11.31 13.87
C LYS A 25 23.23 10.48 14.07
N LYS A 26 22.33 10.91 14.97
CA LYS A 26 21.04 10.24 15.18
C LYS A 26 20.19 10.18 13.89
N ARG A 27 20.21 11.23 13.07
CA ARG A 27 19.52 11.24 11.77
C ARG A 27 20.10 10.20 10.82
N ARG A 28 21.44 10.12 10.70
CA ARG A 28 22.14 9.15 9.86
C ARG A 28 21.89 7.71 10.31
N ASP A 29 21.93 7.47 11.62
CA ASP A 29 21.67 6.14 12.18
C ASP A 29 20.24 5.68 11.87
N ARG A 30 19.26 6.57 12.00
CA ARG A 30 17.87 6.29 11.60
C ARG A 30 17.74 5.96 10.12
N ILE A 31 18.40 6.71 9.24
CA ILE A 31 18.36 6.46 7.78
C ILE A 31 18.99 5.12 7.44
N ASN A 32 20.14 4.80 8.04
CA ASN A 32 20.80 3.52 7.80
C ASN A 32 19.92 2.36 8.27
N LYS A 33 19.32 2.46 9.46
CA LYS A 33 18.39 1.45 9.96
C LYS A 33 17.22 1.21 8.98
N SER A 34 16.63 2.26 8.44
CA SER A 34 15.56 2.12 7.44
C SER A 34 16.05 1.52 6.12
N LEU A 35 17.28 1.79 5.69
CA LEU A 35 17.85 1.15 4.50
C LEU A 35 18.10 -0.34 4.72
N ASP A 36 18.54 -0.74 5.91
CA ASP A 36 18.73 -2.15 6.27
C ASP A 36 17.38 -2.88 6.30
N GLU A 37 16.36 -2.28 6.93
CA GLU A 37 14.97 -2.81 6.93
C GLU A 37 14.42 -2.97 5.51
N LEU A 38 14.65 -1.98 4.62
CA LEU A 38 14.25 -2.09 3.21
C LEU A 38 14.96 -3.23 2.50
N LYS A 39 16.27 -3.41 2.74
CA LYS A 39 17.03 -4.50 2.14
C LYS A 39 16.48 -5.86 2.56
N ASP A 40 16.19 -6.03 3.85
CA ASP A 40 15.64 -7.28 4.39
C ASP A 40 14.27 -7.60 3.77
N LEU A 41 13.40 -6.59 3.59
CA LEU A 41 12.14 -6.76 2.90
C LEU A 41 12.31 -7.16 1.44
N MET A 42 13.27 -6.56 0.73
CA MET A 42 13.56 -6.92 -0.67
C MET A 42 14.15 -8.32 -0.80
N ALA A 43 14.90 -8.82 0.18
CA ALA A 43 15.44 -10.18 0.21
C ALA A 43 14.37 -11.28 0.27
N LEU A 44 13.12 -10.94 0.60
CA LEU A 44 11.97 -11.85 0.51
C LEU A 44 11.44 -12.00 -0.92
N THR A 45 11.71 -11.01 -1.77
CA THR A 45 11.14 -10.90 -3.11
C THR A 45 12.17 -11.03 -4.23
N ASP A 46 13.44 -10.75 -3.96
CA ASP A 46 14.55 -10.78 -4.92
C ASP A 46 15.79 -11.43 -4.29
N GLU A 47 16.28 -12.50 -4.91
CA GLU A 47 17.46 -13.25 -4.46
C GLU A 47 18.74 -12.41 -4.50
N ARG A 48 18.81 -11.36 -5.35
CA ARG A 48 19.94 -10.43 -5.37
C ARG A 48 20.07 -9.69 -4.04
N ALA A 49 18.95 -9.21 -3.48
CA ALA A 49 18.95 -8.52 -2.19
C ALA A 49 19.32 -9.44 -1.02
N ARG A 50 19.06 -10.75 -1.15
CA ARG A 50 19.38 -11.75 -0.13
C ARG A 50 20.87 -12.07 -0.05
N TYR A 51 21.54 -12.20 -1.19
CA TYR A 51 22.92 -12.72 -1.21
C TYR A 51 23.98 -11.70 -1.63
N GLN A 52 23.59 -10.58 -2.25
CA GLN A 52 24.53 -9.57 -2.73
C GLN A 52 24.66 -8.39 -1.76
N LYS A 53 25.85 -7.80 -1.77
CA LYS A 53 26.10 -6.53 -1.08
C LYS A 53 25.59 -5.40 -1.96
N LEU A 54 24.33 -5.02 -1.75
CA LEU A 54 23.72 -3.90 -2.47
C LEU A 54 24.27 -2.56 -1.99
N GLU A 55 24.47 -1.64 -2.93
CA GLU A 55 24.74 -0.24 -2.62
C GLU A 55 23.47 0.50 -2.16
N LYS A 56 23.63 1.64 -1.47
CA LYS A 56 22.47 2.41 -0.98
C LYS A 56 21.55 2.88 -2.11
N ALA A 57 22.12 3.28 -3.25
CA ALA A 57 21.34 3.68 -4.42
C ALA A 57 20.53 2.51 -4.99
N GLU A 58 21.16 1.33 -5.04
CA GLU A 58 20.52 0.10 -5.56
C GLU A 58 19.38 -0.38 -4.66
N ILE A 59 19.54 -0.34 -3.33
CA ILE A 59 18.45 -0.64 -2.38
C ILE A 59 17.24 0.26 -2.66
N LEU A 60 17.47 1.56 -2.84
CA LEU A 60 16.40 2.53 -3.10
C LEU A 60 15.74 2.29 -4.46
N GLU A 61 16.53 2.06 -5.52
CA GLU A 61 16.03 1.83 -6.87
C GLU A 61 15.17 0.56 -6.94
N MET A 62 15.69 -0.55 -6.40
CA MET A 62 14.99 -1.83 -6.35
C MET A 62 13.66 -1.69 -5.59
N THR A 63 13.67 -1.03 -4.43
CA THR A 63 12.47 -0.78 -3.63
C THR A 63 11.43 0.04 -4.40
N VAL A 64 11.85 1.12 -5.07
CA VAL A 64 10.95 1.97 -5.87
C VAL A 64 10.34 1.18 -7.01
N ASN A 65 11.15 0.38 -7.72
CA ASN A 65 10.66 -0.47 -8.80
C ASN A 65 9.66 -1.51 -8.28
N TYR A 66 9.95 -2.16 -7.16
CA TYR A 66 9.05 -3.11 -6.51
C TYR A 66 7.71 -2.45 -6.16
N ILE A 67 7.70 -1.27 -5.55
CA ILE A 67 6.46 -0.55 -5.20
C ILE A 67 5.66 -0.17 -6.46
N ARG A 68 6.34 0.27 -7.54
CA ARG A 68 5.68 0.56 -8.82
C ARG A 68 5.04 -0.70 -9.42
N ASN A 69 5.75 -1.82 -9.41
CA ASN A 69 5.23 -3.11 -9.87
C ASN A 69 4.03 -3.53 -9.03
N LEU A 70 4.14 -3.45 -7.71
CA LEU A 70 3.05 -3.80 -6.80
C LEU A 70 1.79 -2.98 -7.09
N LYS A 71 1.93 -1.66 -7.29
CA LYS A 71 0.79 -0.79 -7.65
C LYS A 71 0.17 -1.18 -8.99
N ARG A 72 0.98 -1.50 -10.00
CA ARG A 72 0.48 -1.97 -11.31
C ARG A 72 -0.28 -3.28 -11.17
N HIS A 73 0.28 -4.25 -10.44
CA HIS A 73 -0.40 -5.53 -10.20
C HIS A 73 -1.73 -5.34 -9.45
N MET A 74 -1.77 -4.48 -8.43
CA MET A 74 -3.02 -4.20 -7.70
C MET A 74 -4.08 -3.52 -8.57
N HIS A 75 -3.68 -2.62 -9.48
CA HIS A 75 -4.61 -2.01 -10.43
C HIS A 75 -5.12 -3.04 -11.45
N ASN A 76 -4.19 -3.78 -12.07
CA ASN A 76 -4.52 -4.80 -13.06
C ASN A 76 -5.39 -5.90 -12.45
N SER A 77 -5.15 -6.36 -11.22
CA SER A 77 -6.02 -7.35 -10.56
C SER A 77 -7.46 -6.88 -10.40
N ALA A 78 -7.69 -5.58 -10.17
CA ALA A 78 -9.03 -5.03 -10.09
C ALA A 78 -9.71 -5.00 -11.46
N ASP A 79 -8.97 -4.56 -12.49
CA ASP A 79 -9.44 -4.53 -13.87
C ASP A 79 -9.70 -5.95 -14.41
N ASP A 80 -8.81 -6.91 -14.11
CA ASP A 80 -8.90 -8.31 -14.51
C ASP A 80 -10.11 -8.98 -13.87
N TYR A 81 -10.37 -8.72 -12.58
CA TYR A 81 -11.58 -9.19 -11.91
C TYR A 81 -12.84 -8.60 -12.52
N GLU A 82 -12.84 -7.30 -12.83
CA GLU A 82 -13.97 -6.62 -13.48
C GLU A 82 -14.24 -7.19 -14.87
N ASN A 83 -13.20 -7.39 -15.67
CA ASN A 83 -13.30 -8.01 -16.99
C ASN A 83 -13.81 -9.45 -16.89
N GLY A 84 -13.29 -10.24 -15.95
CA GLY A 84 -13.73 -11.62 -15.73
C GLY A 84 -15.19 -11.71 -15.26
N TYR A 85 -15.63 -10.81 -14.37
CA TYR A 85 -17.03 -10.73 -13.95
C TYR A 85 -17.94 -10.35 -15.11
N LYS A 86 -17.56 -9.33 -15.90
CA LYS A 86 -18.32 -8.89 -17.06
C LYS A 86 -18.50 -10.04 -18.06
N GLN A 87 -17.42 -10.73 -18.42
CA GLN A 87 -17.47 -11.88 -19.32
C GLN A 87 -18.38 -12.99 -18.79
N CYS A 88 -18.21 -13.37 -17.52
CA CYS A 88 -19.06 -14.39 -16.90
C CYS A 88 -20.55 -13.98 -16.91
N SER A 89 -20.84 -12.71 -16.63
CA SER A 89 -22.21 -12.18 -16.66
C SER A 89 -22.81 -12.19 -18.06
N GLU A 90 -22.03 -11.86 -19.09
CA GLU A 90 -22.49 -11.90 -20.49
C GLU A 90 -22.83 -13.34 -20.93
N GLU A 91 -21.98 -14.31 -20.59
CA GLU A 91 -22.25 -15.73 -20.86
C GLU A 91 -23.49 -16.22 -20.11
N MET A 92 -23.64 -15.84 -18.83
CA MET A 92 -24.84 -16.14 -18.05
C MET A 92 -26.10 -15.56 -18.72
N TRP A 93 -26.04 -14.32 -19.22
CA TRP A 93 -27.17 -13.72 -19.93
C TRP A 93 -27.49 -14.46 -21.24
N LYS A 94 -26.48 -14.87 -22.01
CA LYS A 94 -26.70 -15.67 -23.23
C LYS A 94 -27.49 -16.95 -22.92
N LEU A 95 -27.16 -17.66 -21.85
CA LEU A 95 -27.88 -18.87 -21.42
C LEU A 95 -29.33 -18.57 -20.99
N ILE A 96 -29.53 -17.49 -20.22
CA ILE A 96 -30.86 -17.08 -19.74
C ILE A 96 -31.77 -16.64 -20.90
N TYR A 97 -31.24 -15.87 -21.86
CA TYR A 97 -32.01 -15.43 -23.03
C TYR A 97 -32.31 -16.58 -24.01
N SER A 98 -31.40 -17.56 -24.10
CA SER A 98 -31.59 -18.78 -24.90
C SER A 98 -32.59 -19.74 -24.26
N SER A 99 -32.91 -19.58 -22.97
CA SER A 99 -33.86 -20.43 -22.26
C SER A 99 -35.30 -20.00 -22.55
N PRO A 100 -36.13 -20.85 -23.20
CA PRO A 100 -37.50 -20.49 -23.57
C PRO A 100 -38.46 -20.41 -22.36
N ASN A 101 -38.08 -21.01 -21.23
CA ASN A 101 -38.93 -21.12 -20.04
C ASN A 101 -38.80 -19.94 -19.07
N ILE A 102 -38.01 -18.92 -19.39
CA ILE A 102 -37.82 -17.75 -18.53
C ILE A 102 -38.55 -16.56 -19.15
N ILE A 103 -39.59 -16.08 -18.47
CA ILE A 103 -40.41 -14.96 -18.93
C ILE A 103 -39.63 -13.62 -18.84
N PRO A 104 -39.95 -12.62 -19.69
CA PRO A 104 -39.22 -11.35 -19.74
C PRO A 104 -39.08 -10.64 -18.40
N GLU A 105 -40.13 -10.63 -17.57
CA GLU A 105 -40.12 -10.01 -16.24
C GLU A 105 -39.11 -10.68 -15.29
N GLN A 106 -39.00 -12.01 -15.33
CA GLN A 106 -38.01 -12.75 -14.54
C GLN A 106 -36.59 -12.42 -15.00
N ARG A 107 -36.37 -12.27 -16.31
CA ARG A 107 -35.07 -11.85 -16.87
C ARG A 107 -34.65 -10.48 -16.36
N GLU A 108 -35.59 -9.52 -16.35
CA GLU A 108 -35.33 -8.17 -15.85
C GLU A 108 -35.04 -8.14 -14.34
N ARG A 109 -35.81 -8.89 -13.54
CA ARG A 109 -35.56 -9.01 -12.10
C ARG A 109 -34.19 -9.60 -11.80
N LEU A 110 -33.78 -10.64 -12.53
CA LEU A 110 -32.44 -11.22 -12.43
C LEU A 110 -31.37 -10.21 -12.83
N ALA A 111 -31.55 -9.48 -13.94
CA ALA A 111 -30.60 -8.49 -14.43
C ALA A 111 -30.37 -7.36 -13.41
N ASN A 112 -31.45 -6.87 -12.81
CA ASN A 112 -31.38 -5.87 -11.76
C ASN A 112 -30.68 -6.40 -10.50
N ARG A 113 -30.94 -7.66 -10.11
CA ARG A 113 -30.28 -8.27 -8.96
C ARG A 113 -28.77 -8.44 -9.19
N CYS A 114 -28.35 -8.92 -10.36
CA CYS A 114 -26.93 -9.06 -10.70
C CYS A 114 -26.23 -7.69 -10.75
N ARG A 115 -26.87 -6.66 -11.31
CA ARG A 115 -26.33 -5.29 -11.33
C ARG A 115 -26.15 -4.72 -9.93
N GLN A 116 -27.12 -4.93 -9.03
CA GLN A 116 -27.00 -4.54 -7.61
C GLN A 116 -25.89 -5.31 -6.88
N MET A 117 -25.71 -6.60 -7.18
CA MET A 117 -24.61 -7.38 -6.62
C MET A 117 -23.25 -6.88 -7.08
N TRP A 118 -23.13 -6.51 -8.36
CA TRP A 118 -21.92 -5.90 -8.93
C TRP A 118 -21.59 -4.56 -8.25
N THR A 119 -22.56 -3.65 -8.14
CA THR A 119 -22.32 -2.35 -7.48
C THR A 119 -21.93 -2.54 -6.01
N ASN A 120 -22.66 -3.36 -5.26
CA ASN A 120 -22.38 -3.58 -3.84
C ASN A 120 -21.00 -4.22 -3.60
N ARG A 121 -20.56 -5.16 -4.46
CA ARG A 121 -19.23 -5.77 -4.36
C ARG A 121 -18.12 -4.88 -4.89
N ARG A 122 -18.35 -4.06 -5.92
CA ARG A 122 -17.37 -3.10 -6.45
C ARG A 122 -16.97 -2.08 -5.39
N PHE A 123 -17.93 -1.55 -4.62
CA PHE A 123 -17.62 -0.65 -3.51
C PHE A 123 -16.91 -1.35 -2.34
N ALA A 124 -17.22 -2.63 -2.08
CA ALA A 124 -16.57 -3.38 -0.99
C ALA A 124 -15.12 -3.80 -1.30
N ASN A 125 -14.75 -3.97 -2.56
CA ASN A 125 -13.43 -4.47 -2.99
C ASN A 125 -12.46 -3.38 -3.47
N HIS A 126 -12.82 -2.10 -3.43
CA HIS A 126 -11.90 -1.03 -3.85
C HIS A 126 -10.69 -0.97 -2.89
N PRO A 127 -9.45 -1.24 -3.35
CA PRO A 127 -8.28 -1.35 -2.48
C PRO A 127 -7.80 -0.01 -1.89
N TYR A 128 -8.58 1.07 -2.01
CA TYR A 128 -8.17 2.44 -1.68
C TYR A 128 -9.03 3.13 -0.60
N GLN A 129 -10.04 2.48 -0.02
CA GLN A 129 -10.93 3.11 0.98
C GLN A 129 -10.83 2.56 2.41
N ARG A 130 -9.86 1.70 2.74
CA ARG A 130 -9.68 1.21 4.13
C ARG A 130 -8.90 2.12 5.08
N ARG A 131 -8.58 3.37 4.71
CA ARG A 131 -8.00 4.35 5.65
C ARG A 131 -8.45 5.78 5.34
N THR A 132 -9.63 6.14 5.82
CA THR A 132 -9.89 7.44 6.46
C THR A 132 -11.28 7.37 7.09
N THR A 133 -11.38 6.81 8.29
CA THR A 133 -12.46 7.22 9.20
C THR A 133 -12.06 8.58 9.74
N PRO A 134 -12.84 9.66 9.53
CA PRO A 134 -12.65 10.88 10.30
C PRO A 134 -13.11 10.57 11.72
N SER A 135 -12.19 10.56 12.68
CA SER A 135 -12.54 10.60 14.09
C SER A 135 -13.16 11.97 14.40
N SER A 136 -14.48 12.04 14.43
CA SER A 136 -15.19 13.14 15.08
C SER A 136 -15.00 13.01 16.59
N SER A 137 -13.91 13.55 17.12
CA SER A 137 -13.82 13.88 18.54
C SER A 137 -14.48 15.24 18.74
N SER A 138 -15.76 15.22 19.06
CA SER A 138 -16.45 16.32 19.72
C SER A 138 -15.82 16.50 21.10
N THR A 139 -14.99 17.53 21.26
CA THR A 139 -14.63 18.03 22.59
C THR A 139 -15.33 19.37 22.78
N THR A 140 -16.47 19.32 23.46
CA THR A 140 -17.06 20.48 24.12
C THR A 140 -16.11 20.93 25.22
N GLY A 141 -15.46 22.08 25.03
CA GLY A 141 -14.64 22.76 26.03
C GLY A 141 -15.24 24.13 26.30
N ALA A 142 -15.83 24.26 27.49
CA ALA A 142 -16.33 25.51 28.04
C ALA A 142 -15.20 26.51 28.29
N VAL A 143 -15.46 27.79 27.99
CA VAL A 143 -15.09 28.96 28.80
C VAL A 143 -16.20 29.99 28.63
#